data_AF-O48996-F1
#
_entry.id   AF-O48996-F1
#
_cell.length_a   1.000
_cell.length_b   1.000
_cell.length_c   1.000
_cell.angle_alpha   90.00
_cell.angle_beta   90.00
_cell.angle_gamma   90.00
#
_symmetry.space_group_name_H-M   'P 1'
#
loop_
_entity.id
_entity.type
_entity.pdbx_description
1 polymer ?
#
loop_
_entity_poly.entity_id
_entity_poly.type
_entity_poly.pdbx_seq_one_letter_code
_entity_poly.pdbx_strand_id
1 'polypeptide(L)'
;GGVGKTTLARLVYNDARVQNHFDIQAWVWVSEVFDEVRLTKAAIESVTAKPCDLTELEPLQRLLHEEVKGKKILLVFDDVWNEDTIKWETMKRPFSAVATGSHMIITTRNENVSTIVQAKKVIHLGGLQKDDSWALFCKLSFPDNACRETELGPIGRKIVEKSDGLPLAL
;
A
#
# COMPACT_ATOMS: atom_id res chain seq x y z
N GLY A 1 -5.59 -11.15 6.79
CA GLY A 1 -4.60 -10.07 6.92
C GLY A 1 -3.20 -10.66 6.80
N GLY A 2 -2.12 -9.86 6.82
CA GLY A 2 -0.75 -10.40 7.00
C GLY A 2 -0.04 -11.02 5.78
N VAL A 3 -0.66 -11.05 4.59
CA VAL A 3 -0.07 -11.61 3.35
C VAL A 3 0.97 -10.72 2.65
N GLY A 4 1.30 -9.55 3.21
CA GLY A 4 2.37 -8.70 2.68
C GLY A 4 1.98 -7.69 1.58
N LYS A 5 0.70 -7.29 1.44
CA LYS A 5 0.26 -6.27 0.47
C LYS A 5 1.03 -4.94 0.59
N THR A 6 1.08 -4.38 1.80
CA THR A 6 1.83 -3.16 2.10
C THR A 6 3.31 -3.34 1.80
N THR A 7 3.88 -4.51 2.13
CA THR A 7 5.28 -4.83 1.83
C THR A 7 5.53 -4.84 0.32
N LEU A 8 4.68 -5.48 -0.47
CA LEU A 8 4.82 -5.50 -1.93
C LEU A 8 4.68 -4.10 -2.52
N ALA A 9 3.70 -3.31 -2.07
CA ALA A 9 3.54 -1.93 -2.52
C ALA A 9 4.77 -1.07 -2.17
N ARG A 10 5.38 -1.26 -0.99
CA ARG A 10 6.64 -0.58 -0.62
C ARG A 10 7.81 -0.98 -1.50
N LEU A 11 7.94 -2.26 -1.86
CA LEU A 11 8.99 -2.72 -2.77
C LEU A 11 8.89 -2.04 -4.14
N VAL A 12 7.68 -1.90 -4.68
CA VAL A 12 7.45 -1.19 -5.94
C VAL A 12 7.72 0.31 -5.79
N TYR A 13 7.19 0.93 -4.73
CA TYR A 13 7.32 2.37 -4.47
C TYR A 13 8.79 2.81 -4.35
N ASN A 14 9.62 1.98 -3.71
CA ASN A 14 11.04 2.25 -3.47
C ASN A 14 11.97 1.78 -4.60
N ASP A 15 11.46 1.17 -5.67
CA ASP A 15 12.29 0.76 -6.81
C ASP A 15 12.79 1.99 -7.56
N ALA A 16 14.11 2.12 -7.74
CA ALA A 16 14.72 3.31 -8.36
C ALA A 16 14.16 3.59 -9.77
N ARG A 17 13.77 2.57 -10.53
CA ARG A 17 13.17 2.74 -11.87
C ARG A 17 11.78 3.36 -11.78
N VAL A 18 11.03 3.02 -10.73
CA VAL A 18 9.73 3.62 -10.43
C VAL A 18 9.91 5.04 -9.96
N GLN A 19 10.82 5.30 -9.02
CA GLN A 19 11.08 6.66 -8.50
C GLN A 19 11.49 7.63 -9.61
N ASN A 20 12.32 7.18 -10.55
CA ASN A 20 12.76 7.99 -11.70
C ASN A 20 11.70 8.18 -12.79
N HIS A 21 10.53 7.52 -12.68
CA HIS A 21 9.49 7.56 -13.72
C HIS A 21 8.35 8.54 -13.43
N PHE A 22 8.19 8.96 -12.18
CA PHE A 22 7.10 9.82 -11.71
C PHE A 22 7.67 11.15 -11.20
N ASP A 23 6.98 12.24 -11.48
CA ASP A 23 7.33 13.57 -10.98
C ASP A 23 7.07 13.69 -9.47
N ILE A 24 6.02 13.01 -9.00
CA ILE A 24 5.63 12.95 -7.58
C ILE A 24 5.34 11.51 -7.21
N GLN A 25 5.82 11.12 -6.03
CA GLN A 25 5.38 9.93 -5.32
C GLN A 25 4.81 10.32 -3.97
N ALA A 26 3.66 9.75 -3.63
CA ALA A 26 3.01 10.00 -2.35
C ALA A 26 2.45 8.70 -1.76
N TRP A 27 2.49 8.60 -0.44
CA TRP A 27 2.00 7.46 0.33
C TRP A 27 1.11 7.94 1.46
N VAL A 28 -0.15 7.54 1.41
CA VAL A 28 -1.18 7.90 2.39
C VAL A 28 -1.64 6.64 3.10
N TRP A 29 -1.44 6.60 4.42
CA TRP A 29 -2.01 5.56 5.26
C TRP A 29 -3.45 5.90 5.63
N VAL A 30 -4.38 5.00 5.33
CA VAL A 30 -5.80 5.18 5.60
C VAL A 30 -6.11 4.58 6.97
N SER A 31 -6.48 5.44 7.92
CA SER A 31 -6.97 4.96 9.22
C SER A 31 -8.30 4.22 9.08
N GLU A 32 -8.68 3.47 10.12
CA GLU A 32 -9.99 2.80 10.18
C GLU A 32 -11.17 3.73 9.87
N VAL A 33 -11.07 5.00 10.30
CA VAL A 33 -12.03 6.05 9.94
C VAL A 33 -11.63 6.69 8.61
N PHE A 34 -12.53 6.61 7.63
CA PHE A 34 -12.40 7.29 6.36
C PHE A 34 -12.96 8.71 6.44
N ASP A 35 -12.03 9.64 6.68
CA ASP A 35 -12.26 11.07 6.80
C ASP A 35 -11.61 11.78 5.61
N GLU A 36 -12.44 12.38 4.76
CA GLU A 36 -12.01 13.04 3.52
C GLU A 36 -11.10 14.25 3.78
N VAL A 37 -11.33 14.99 4.87
CA VAL A 37 -10.50 16.13 5.26
C VAL A 37 -9.11 15.64 5.65
N ARG A 38 -9.06 14.67 6.57
CA ARG A 38 -7.79 14.10 7.05
C ARG A 38 -7.01 13.43 5.93
N LEU A 39 -7.68 12.68 5.05
CA LEU A 39 -7.03 11.98 3.95
C LEU A 39 -6.52 12.94 2.88
N THR A 40 -7.30 13.99 2.54
CA THR A 40 -6.85 15.00 1.56
C THR A 40 -5.64 15.75 2.12
N LYS A 41 -5.67 16.11 3.41
CA LYS A 41 -4.55 16.73 4.11
C LYS A 41 -3.30 15.84 4.09
N ALA A 42 -3.43 14.55 4.46
CA ALA A 42 -2.32 13.61 4.42
C ALA A 42 -1.75 13.43 3.00
N ALA A 43 -2.61 13.45 1.97
CA ALA A 43 -2.16 13.42 0.58
C ALA A 43 -1.35 14.66 0.21
N ILE A 44 -1.80 15.87 0.59
CA ILE A 44 -1.06 17.12 0.37
C ILE A 44 0.30 17.07 1.05
N GLU A 45 0.34 16.66 2.31
CA GLU A 45 1.59 16.59 3.09
C GLU A 45 2.55 15.57 2.48
N SER A 46 2.05 14.44 1.97
CA SER A 46 2.87 13.46 1.28
C SER A 46 3.33 13.91 -0.11
N VAL A 47 2.52 14.68 -0.84
CA VAL A 47 2.86 15.20 -2.17
C VAL A 47 3.90 16.31 -2.08
N THR A 48 3.75 17.19 -1.09
CA THR A 48 4.56 18.42 -0.97
C THR A 48 5.74 18.28 -0.01
N ALA A 49 5.76 17.22 0.80
CA ALA A 49 6.67 17.03 1.93
C ALA A 49 6.66 18.20 2.93
N LYS A 50 5.52 18.90 3.05
CA LYS A 50 5.33 20.06 3.92
C LYS A 50 4.04 19.91 4.73
N PRO A 51 3.98 20.43 5.96
CA PRO A 51 2.74 20.46 6.74
C PRO A 51 1.66 21.29 6.02
N CYS A 52 0.40 20.92 6.20
CA CYS A 52 -0.73 21.65 5.66
C CYS A 52 -1.64 22.15 6.79
N ASP A 53 -1.84 23.46 6.93
CA ASP A 53 -2.64 24.01 8.04
C ASP A 53 -4.13 24.20 7.69
N LEU A 54 -4.53 23.88 6.46
CA LEU A 54 -5.93 23.94 6.04
C LEU A 54 -6.76 22.88 6.77
N THR A 55 -7.98 23.26 7.16
CA THR A 55 -8.92 22.40 7.90
C THR A 55 -10.19 22.07 7.12
N GLU A 56 -10.53 22.88 6.12
CA GLU A 56 -11.76 22.71 5.35
C GLU A 56 -11.51 21.92 4.07
N LEU A 57 -12.44 21.01 3.73
CA LEU A 57 -12.29 20.09 2.60
C LEU A 57 -12.10 20.80 1.26
N GLU A 58 -12.89 21.84 0.98
CA GLU A 58 -12.88 22.52 -0.32
C GLU A 58 -11.53 23.22 -0.62
N PRO A 59 -10.96 24.02 0.31
CA PRO A 59 -9.59 24.53 0.16
C PRO A 59 -8.53 23.43 0.03
N LEU A 60 -8.64 22.33 0.80
CA LEU A 60 -7.73 21.20 0.71
C LEU A 60 -7.77 20.56 -0.69
N GLN A 61 -8.97 20.32 -1.23
CA GLN A 61 -9.12 19.74 -2.56
C GLN A 61 -8.54 20.64 -3.66
N ARG A 62 -8.75 21.94 -3.55
CA ARG A 62 -8.19 22.92 -4.50
C ARG A 62 -6.67 22.96 -4.44
N LEU A 63 -6.09 22.97 -3.23
CA LEU A 63 -4.65 22.94 -3.06
C LEU A 63 -4.04 21.66 -3.65
N LEU A 64 -4.59 20.50 -3.28
CA LEU A 64 -4.11 19.22 -3.80
C LEU A 64 -4.21 19.16 -5.33
N HIS A 65 -5.29 19.69 -5.90
CA HIS A 65 -5.48 19.74 -7.34
C HIS A 65 -4.36 20.52 -8.03
N GLU A 66 -4.08 21.74 -7.58
CA GLU A 66 -3.01 22.56 -8.17
C GLU A 66 -1.62 21.95 -7.96
N GLU A 67 -1.37 21.27 -6.83
CA GLU A 67 -0.10 20.59 -6.57
C GLU A 67 0.16 19.41 -7.51
N VAL A 68 -0.87 18.71 -7.99
CA VAL A 68 -0.71 17.51 -8.85
C VAL A 68 -1.02 17.77 -10.33
N LYS A 69 -1.59 18.92 -10.66
CA LYS A 69 -2.02 19.30 -12.01
C LYS A 69 -0.86 19.22 -13.01
N GLY A 70 -1.07 18.50 -14.09
CA GLY A 70 -0.11 18.32 -15.18
C GLY A 70 1.14 17.50 -14.80
N LYS A 71 1.21 16.95 -13.58
CA LYS A 71 2.33 16.13 -13.11
C LYS A 71 1.97 14.65 -13.20
N LYS A 72 2.97 13.82 -13.48
CA LYS A 72 2.85 12.37 -13.51
C LYS A 72 3.09 11.81 -12.12
N ILE A 73 2.03 11.29 -11.49
CA ILE A 73 2.08 10.90 -10.08
C ILE A 73 1.99 9.40 -9.87
N LEU A 74 2.63 8.90 -8.82
CA LEU A 74 2.33 7.62 -8.19
C LEU A 74 1.79 7.87 -6.78
N LEU A 75 0.52 7.55 -6.55
CA LEU A 75 -0.11 7.70 -5.25
C LEU A 75 -0.48 6.33 -4.66
N VAL A 76 -0.09 6.07 -3.41
CA VAL A 76 -0.45 4.86 -2.69
C VAL A 76 -1.44 5.20 -1.56
N PHE A 77 -2.61 4.56 -1.56
CA PHE A 77 -3.51 4.52 -0.40
C PHE A 77 -3.39 3.15 0.27
N ASP A 78 -2.85 3.12 1.48
CA ASP A 78 -2.53 1.88 2.19
C ASP A 78 -3.57 1.54 3.26
N ASP A 79 -3.95 0.26 3.33
CA ASP A 79 -4.93 -0.36 4.23
C ASP A 79 -6.31 0.31 4.19
N VAL A 80 -6.91 0.39 3.00
CA VAL A 80 -8.26 0.94 2.78
C VAL A 80 -9.36 -0.05 3.15
N TRP A 81 -10.41 0.44 3.82
CA TRP A 81 -11.61 -0.35 4.17
C TRP A 81 -12.94 0.25 3.72
N ASN A 82 -12.99 1.56 3.41
CA ASN A 82 -14.23 2.28 3.16
C ASN A 82 -14.92 1.88 1.86
N GLU A 83 -16.22 1.60 1.97
CA GLU A 83 -17.09 1.20 0.87
C GLU A 83 -17.97 2.33 0.31
N ASP A 84 -17.90 3.53 0.90
CA ASP A 84 -18.70 4.67 0.44
C ASP A 84 -18.15 5.22 -0.89
N THR A 85 -18.93 5.02 -1.96
CA THR A 85 -18.59 5.47 -3.31
C THR A 85 -18.55 6.99 -3.42
N ILE A 86 -19.43 7.72 -2.72
CA ILE A 86 -19.48 9.18 -2.79
C ILE A 86 -18.20 9.77 -2.20
N LYS A 87 -17.76 9.25 -1.05
CA LYS A 87 -16.50 9.68 -0.43
C LYS A 87 -15.28 9.40 -1.33
N TRP A 88 -15.28 8.26 -2.02
CA TRP A 88 -14.21 7.93 -2.97
C TRP A 88 -14.21 8.85 -4.20
N GLU A 89 -15.39 9.17 -4.75
CA GLU A 89 -15.48 10.14 -5.83
C GLU A 89 -14.96 11.50 -5.39
N THR A 90 -15.36 11.98 -4.21
CA THR A 90 -14.84 13.22 -3.62
C THR A 90 -13.32 13.17 -3.49
N MET A 91 -12.75 12.11 -2.88
CA MET A 91 -11.30 11.95 -2.72
C MET A 91 -10.53 11.93 -4.06
N LYS A 92 -11.14 11.41 -5.13
CA LYS A 92 -10.51 11.36 -6.46
C LYS A 92 -10.52 12.68 -7.22
N ARG A 93 -11.43 13.62 -6.90
CA ARG A 93 -11.62 14.89 -7.64
C ARG A 93 -10.31 15.67 -7.90
N PRO A 94 -9.40 15.84 -6.92
CA PRO A 94 -8.18 16.62 -7.14
C PRO A 94 -7.29 16.05 -8.24
N PHE A 95 -7.34 14.73 -8.47
CA PHE A 95 -6.48 14.03 -9.43
C PHE A 95 -7.01 14.03 -10.87
N SER A 96 -8.12 14.73 -11.15
CA SER A 96 -8.73 14.79 -12.49
C SER A 96 -7.83 15.37 -13.59
N ALA A 97 -6.83 16.18 -13.22
CA ALA A 97 -5.92 16.84 -14.16
C ALA A 97 -4.45 16.37 -14.05
N VAL A 98 -4.20 15.18 -13.49
CA VAL A 98 -2.85 14.58 -13.48
C VAL A 98 -2.42 14.17 -14.89
N ALA A 99 -1.12 14.11 -15.14
CA ALA A 99 -0.60 13.71 -16.44
C ALA A 99 -0.91 12.25 -16.77
N THR A 100 -1.01 11.94 -18.07
CA THR A 100 -1.15 10.56 -18.55
C THR A 100 -0.01 9.68 -18.07
N GLY A 101 -0.33 8.44 -17.69
CA GLY A 101 0.62 7.51 -17.09
C GLY A 101 0.80 7.66 -15.59
N SER A 102 0.00 8.51 -14.94
CA SER A 102 -0.15 8.51 -13.48
C SER A 102 -0.84 7.24 -12.99
N HIS A 103 -0.48 6.77 -11.79
CA HIS A 103 -1.00 5.55 -11.20
C HIS A 103 -1.42 5.76 -9.75
N MET A 104 -2.53 5.13 -9.36
CA MET A 104 -2.97 5.01 -7.98
C MET A 104 -2.95 3.54 -7.57
N ILE A 105 -2.24 3.22 -6.50
CA ILE A 105 -2.19 1.89 -5.90
C ILE A 105 -3.00 1.92 -4.62
N ILE A 106 -3.90 0.95 -4.46
CA ILE A 106 -4.68 0.79 -3.23
C ILE A 106 -4.37 -0.58 -2.66
N THR A 107 -3.97 -0.64 -1.38
CA THR A 107 -3.91 -1.90 -0.65
C THR A 107 -5.16 -2.01 0.22
N THR A 108 -5.83 -3.16 0.14
CA THR A 108 -7.07 -3.40 0.89
C THR A 108 -7.22 -4.87 1.24
N ARG A 109 -7.95 -5.16 2.31
CA ARG A 109 -8.39 -6.52 2.68
C ARG A 109 -9.79 -6.83 2.16
N ASN A 110 -10.49 -5.82 1.67
CA ASN A 110 -11.87 -5.90 1.26
C ASN A 110 -11.95 -5.81 -0.27
N GLU A 111 -12.37 -6.90 -0.91
CA GLU A 111 -12.43 -6.98 -2.37
C GLU A 111 -13.47 -6.01 -2.96
N ASN A 112 -14.52 -5.65 -2.23
CA ASN A 112 -15.54 -4.69 -2.67
C ASN A 112 -14.95 -3.32 -2.99
N VAL A 113 -13.89 -2.93 -2.26
CA VAL A 113 -13.18 -1.66 -2.49
C VAL A 113 -12.69 -1.57 -3.94
N SER A 114 -12.28 -2.68 -4.55
CA SER A 114 -11.80 -2.68 -5.95
C SER A 114 -12.88 -2.25 -6.94
N THR A 115 -14.14 -2.64 -6.70
CA THR A 115 -15.30 -2.23 -7.50
C THR A 115 -15.63 -0.76 -7.25
N ILE A 116 -15.65 -0.34 -5.98
CA ILE A 116 -16.01 1.02 -5.56
C ILE A 116 -15.06 2.07 -6.14
N VAL A 117 -13.75 1.77 -6.13
CA VAL A 117 -12.74 2.66 -6.71
C VAL A 117 -12.59 2.49 -8.23
N GLN A 118 -13.37 1.59 -8.83
CA GLN A 118 -13.34 1.25 -10.26
C GLN A 118 -11.93 0.88 -10.73
N ALA A 119 -11.30 -0.05 -9.99
CA ALA A 119 -9.93 -0.45 -10.23
C ALA A 119 -9.76 -1.08 -11.62
N LYS A 120 -8.81 -0.56 -12.40
CA LYS A 120 -8.47 -1.10 -13.72
C LYS A 120 -7.76 -2.46 -13.66
N LYS A 121 -7.06 -2.73 -12.56
CA LYS A 121 -6.33 -3.97 -12.33
C LYS A 121 -6.40 -4.33 -10.85
N VAL A 122 -6.71 -5.59 -10.57
CA VAL A 122 -6.74 -6.15 -9.21
C VAL A 122 -5.67 -7.24 -9.13
N ILE A 123 -4.92 -7.24 -8.02
CA ILE A 123 -3.90 -8.26 -7.74
C ILE A 123 -4.26 -8.90 -6.40
N HIS A 124 -4.62 -10.18 -6.44
CA HIS A 124 -4.88 -10.96 -5.23
C HIS A 124 -3.56 -11.56 -4.72
N LEU A 125 -3.15 -11.17 -3.51
CA LEU A 125 -2.00 -11.78 -2.84
C LEU A 125 -2.47 -12.95 -1.98
N GLY A 126 -2.00 -14.15 -2.33
CA GLY A 126 -2.12 -15.34 -1.50
C GLY A 126 -1.00 -15.44 -0.46
N GLY A 127 -1.05 -16.51 0.33
CA GLY A 127 0.07 -16.91 1.19
C GLY A 127 1.29 -17.35 0.38
N LEU A 128 2.44 -17.40 1.06
CA LEU A 128 3.68 -17.94 0.52
C LEU A 128 3.56 -19.45 0.27
N GLN A 129 4.29 -19.94 -0.72
CA GLN A 129 4.44 -21.38 -0.92
C GLN A 129 5.23 -21.98 0.25
N LYS A 130 5.12 -23.30 0.46
CA LYS A 130 5.76 -23.99 1.61
C LYS A 130 7.28 -23.76 1.65
N ASP A 131 7.95 -23.85 0.52
CA ASP A 131 9.40 -23.67 0.44
C ASP A 131 9.82 -22.22 0.68
N ASP A 132 9.06 -21.24 0.17
CA ASP A 132 9.29 -19.82 0.43
C ASP A 132 9.03 -19.47 1.90
N SER A 133 8.00 -20.06 2.50
CA SER A 133 7.67 -19.92 3.91
C SER A 133 8.80 -20.47 4.79
N TRP A 134 9.33 -21.64 4.43
CA TRP A 134 10.48 -22.23 5.10
C TRP A 134 11.73 -21.36 4.95
N ALA A 135 12.02 -20.87 3.74
CA ALA A 135 13.15 -19.98 3.50
C ALA A 135 13.05 -18.68 4.31
N LEU A 136 11.87 -18.07 4.37
CA LEU A 136 11.62 -16.87 5.18
C LEU A 136 11.81 -17.16 6.67
N PHE A 137 11.22 -18.23 7.19
CA PHE A 137 11.36 -18.65 8.58
C PHE A 137 12.83 -18.85 8.96
N CYS A 138 13.57 -19.55 8.10
CA CYS A 138 14.99 -19.79 8.32
C CYS A 138 15.81 -18.51 8.36
N LYS A 139 15.53 -17.58 7.44
CA LYS A 139 16.19 -16.27 7.38
C LYS A 139 15.92 -15.43 8.64
N LEU A 140 14.72 -15.52 9.20
CA LEU A 140 14.32 -14.75 10.40
C LEU A 140 14.83 -15.38 11.70
N SER A 141 14.85 -16.70 11.77
CA SER A 141 15.15 -17.44 13.01
C SER A 141 16.61 -17.87 13.16
N PHE A 142 17.38 -17.93 12.05
CA PHE A 142 18.76 -18.41 12.04
C PHE A 142 19.67 -17.40 11.32
N PRO A 143 20.53 -16.66 12.05
CA PRO A 143 21.37 -15.59 11.48
C PRO A 143 22.25 -16.03 10.29
N ASP A 144 22.68 -17.29 10.24
CA ASP A 144 23.58 -17.84 9.21
C ASP A 144 22.88 -18.78 8.21
N ASN A 145 21.54 -18.80 8.15
CA ASN A 145 20.77 -19.76 7.35
C ASN A 145 21.08 -21.25 7.65
N ALA A 146 21.70 -21.56 8.79
CA ALA A 146 22.06 -22.92 9.26
C ALA A 146 20.84 -23.83 9.58
N CYS A 147 19.64 -23.39 9.21
CA CYS A 147 18.34 -23.99 9.48
C CYS A 147 18.23 -25.46 9.02
N ARG A 148 19.02 -25.88 8.02
CA ARG A 148 19.06 -27.26 7.52
C ARG A 148 19.98 -28.20 8.31
N GLU A 149 20.88 -27.67 9.14
CA GLU A 149 21.94 -28.41 9.83
C GLU A 149 21.71 -28.55 11.34
N THR A 150 20.57 -28.07 11.85
CA THR A 150 20.22 -28.15 13.27
C THR A 150 19.19 -29.23 13.55
N GLU A 151 19.23 -29.82 14.75
CA GLU A 151 18.18 -30.72 15.24
C GLU A 151 16.79 -30.06 15.31
N LEU A 152 16.75 -28.72 15.26
CA LEU A 152 15.52 -27.92 15.28
C LEU A 152 14.83 -27.83 13.91
N GLY A 153 15.48 -28.23 12.81
CA GLY A 153 14.92 -28.15 11.46
C GLY A 153 13.53 -28.81 11.32
N PRO A 154 13.33 -30.06 11.76
CA PRO A 154 12.02 -30.72 11.73
C PRO A 154 10.94 -30.01 12.57
N ILE A 155 11.33 -29.40 13.71
CA ILE A 155 10.40 -28.65 14.56
C ILE A 155 9.99 -27.36 13.85
N GLY A 156 10.96 -26.63 13.28
CA GLY A 156 10.70 -25.43 12.49
C GLY A 156 9.73 -25.69 11.33
N ARG A 157 9.89 -26.80 10.60
CA ARG A 157 8.97 -27.13 9.49
C ARG A 157 7.53 -27.32 9.98
N LYS A 158 7.32 -27.96 11.13
CA LYS A 158 5.99 -28.10 11.74
C LYS A 158 5.41 -26.74 12.17
N ILE A 159 6.24 -25.79 12.58
CA ILE A 159 5.81 -24.41 12.87
C ILE A 159 5.37 -23.71 11.58
N VAL A 160 6.16 -23.81 10.52
CA VAL A 160 5.83 -23.25 9.20
C VAL A 160 4.55 -23.86 8.61
N GLU A 161 4.32 -25.16 8.79
CA GLU A 161 3.05 -25.78 8.36
C GLU A 161 1.83 -25.17 9.08
N LYS A 162 1.99 -24.75 10.34
CA LYS A 162 0.92 -24.10 11.10
C LYS A 162 0.69 -22.63 10.74
N SER A 163 1.62 -21.98 10.04
CA SER A 163 1.47 -20.57 9.64
C SER A 163 0.59 -20.38 8.41
N ASP A 164 0.25 -21.47 7.70
CA ASP A 164 -0.56 -21.48 6.47
C ASP A 164 -0.04 -20.50 5.40
N GLY A 165 1.29 -20.38 5.33
CA GLY A 165 1.97 -19.49 4.38
C GLY A 165 1.80 -18.00 4.66
N LEU A 166 1.24 -17.59 5.81
CA LEU A 166 1.12 -16.18 6.18
C LEU A 166 2.48 -15.63 6.62
N PRO A 167 3.08 -14.66 5.89
CA PRO A 167 4.36 -14.07 6.26
C PRO A 167 4.38 -13.47 7.67
N LEU A 168 3.27 -12.88 8.13
CA LEU A 168 3.21 -12.25 9.45
C LEU A 168 3.21 -13.27 10.61
N ALA A 169 2.90 -14.53 10.34
CA ALA A 169 2.89 -15.60 11.34
C ALA A 169 4.22 -16.39 11.39
N LEU A 170 5.20 -16.02 10.55
CA LEU A 170 6.53 -16.62 10.44
C LEU A 170 7.59 -15.72 11.11
#